data_AF-A0A3P3ZNA1-F1
#
_entry.id   AF-A0A3P3ZNA1-F1
#
_cell.length_a   1.000
_cell.length_b   1.000
_cell.length_c   1.000
_cell.angle_alpha   90.00
_cell.angle_beta   90.00
_cell.angle_gamma   90.00
#
_symmetry.space_group_name_H-M   'P 1'
#
loop_
_entity.id
_entity.type
_entity.pdbx_description
1 polymer ?
#
loop_
_entity_poly.entity_id
_entity_poly.type
_entity_poly.pdbx_seq_one_letter_code
_entity_poly.pdbx_strand_id
1 'polypeptide(L)'
;MPVSSVQESSSGVGRKGYIDQEGIAADCVLARLDWRGAQALRSAGSSGVLTEEQVSLLRSGKHPDLIDEKSRLTELGRLSYEQLTGKKLEREQDRKQLLTRNIDQQMEDKT
;
A
#
# COMPACT_ATOMS: atom_id res chain seq x y z
N MET A 1 30.48 -31.11 -39.71
CA MET A 1 29.87 -31.18 -38.36
C MET A 1 30.62 -30.21 -37.46
N PRO A 2 30.19 -28.95 -37.30
CA PRO A 2 30.82 -28.01 -36.39
C PRO A 2 30.23 -28.15 -34.97
N VAL A 3 31.11 -28.11 -33.97
CA VAL A 3 30.78 -28.07 -32.56
C VAL A 3 30.86 -26.65 -32.03
N SER A 4 29.87 -26.34 -31.19
CA SER A 4 29.90 -25.36 -30.10
C SER A 4 29.96 -23.87 -30.45
N SER A 5 28.77 -23.29 -30.47
CA SER A 5 28.48 -21.88 -30.36
C SER A 5 29.20 -21.22 -29.18
N VAL A 6 30.17 -20.38 -29.47
CA VAL A 6 30.42 -19.17 -28.69
C VAL A 6 29.57 -18.07 -29.32
N GLN A 7 28.44 -17.76 -28.68
CA GLN A 7 27.90 -16.41 -28.80
C GLN A 7 27.19 -16.04 -27.51
N GLU A 8 28.04 -15.53 -26.62
CA GLU A 8 27.67 -14.57 -25.58
C GLU A 8 27.06 -13.35 -26.26
N SER A 9 25.75 -13.40 -26.51
CA SER A 9 24.94 -12.20 -26.70
C SER A 9 24.12 -12.03 -25.43
N SER A 10 24.77 -11.38 -24.47
CA SER A 10 24.16 -10.66 -23.36
C SER A 10 22.95 -9.86 -23.87
N SER A 11 21.77 -10.46 -23.85
CA SER A 11 20.51 -9.72 -23.89
C SER A 11 20.13 -9.48 -22.45
N GLY A 12 20.79 -8.50 -21.85
CA GLY A 12 20.32 -7.84 -20.64
C GLY A 12 18.97 -7.19 -20.96
N VAL A 13 17.92 -8.01 -21.00
CA VAL A 13 16.55 -7.56 -20.85
C VAL A 13 16.45 -7.15 -19.40
N GLY A 14 16.99 -5.97 -19.09
CA GLY A 14 16.50 -5.18 -17.98
C GLY A 14 15.02 -5.01 -18.25
N ARG A 15 14.21 -5.93 -17.71
CA ARG A 15 12.78 -5.69 -17.54
C ARG A 15 12.77 -4.33 -16.87
N LYS A 16 12.37 -3.30 -17.61
CA LYS A 16 12.13 -1.98 -17.07
C LYS A 16 10.97 -2.21 -16.11
N GLY A 17 11.31 -2.62 -14.89
CA GLY A 17 10.36 -2.83 -13.82
C GLY A 17 9.61 -1.52 -13.76
N TYR A 18 8.31 -1.57 -14.03
CA TYR A 18 7.47 -0.41 -13.91
C TYR A 18 7.55 -0.04 -12.43
N ILE A 19 8.43 0.92 -12.10
CA ILE A 19 8.53 1.43 -10.75
C ILE A 19 7.25 2.23 -10.58
N ASP A 20 6.37 1.73 -9.71
CA ASP A 20 5.16 2.44 -9.32
C ASP A 20 5.54 3.67 -8.49
N GLN A 21 5.95 4.73 -9.18
CA GLN A 21 6.40 5.98 -8.56
C GLN A 21 5.28 6.62 -7.73
N GLU A 22 4.03 6.47 -8.17
CA GLU A 22 2.87 7.00 -7.48
C GLU A 22 2.56 6.20 -6.22
N GLY A 23 2.64 4.87 -6.29
CA GLY A 23 2.52 4.00 -5.12
C GLY A 23 3.65 4.23 -4.10
N ILE A 24 4.88 4.43 -4.55
CA ILE A 24 5.99 4.78 -3.65
C ILE A 24 5.76 6.14 -3.00
N ALA A 25 5.28 7.14 -3.76
CA ALA A 25 4.98 8.46 -3.22
C ALA A 25 3.86 8.39 -2.17
N ALA A 26 2.80 7.60 -2.42
CA ALA A 26 1.74 7.34 -1.46
C ALA A 26 2.27 6.70 -0.17
N ASP A 27 3.14 5.68 -0.29
CA ASP A 27 3.73 5.01 0.86
C ASP A 27 4.65 5.94 1.66
N CYS A 28 5.41 6.81 0.98
CA CYS A 28 6.22 7.85 1.62
C CYS A 28 5.36 8.86 2.39
N VAL A 29 4.18 9.23 1.88
CA VAL A 29 3.28 10.13 2.60
C VAL A 29 2.65 9.41 3.79
N LEU A 30 2.22 8.16 3.63
CA LEU A 30 1.72 7.33 4.73
C LEU A 30 2.74 7.16 5.85
N ALA A 31 4.02 6.95 5.52
CA ALA A 31 5.08 6.82 6.52
C ALA A 31 5.32 8.10 7.34
N ARG A 32 4.96 9.27 6.78
CA ARG A 32 5.10 10.58 7.44
C ARG A 32 3.83 11.04 8.15
N LEU A 33 2.69 10.38 7.88
CA LEU A 33 1.42 10.65 8.54
C LEU A 33 1.38 10.01 9.92
N ASP A 34 1.18 10.82 10.95
CA ASP A 34 0.84 10.32 12.28
C ASP A 34 -0.52 9.62 12.28
N TRP A 35 -0.82 8.86 13.35
CA TRP A 35 -2.07 8.11 13.49
C TRP A 35 -3.32 8.98 13.26
N ARG A 36 -3.30 10.26 13.67
CA ARG A 36 -4.38 11.23 13.47
C ARG A 36 -4.55 11.60 12.00
N GLY A 37 -3.44 11.78 11.28
CA GLY A 37 -3.46 12.04 9.84
C GLY A 37 -3.96 10.83 9.05
N ALA A 38 -3.54 9.62 9.43
CA ALA A 38 -4.05 8.39 8.83
C ALA A 38 -5.57 8.19 9.11
N GLN A 39 -6.05 8.58 10.29
CA GLN A 39 -7.49 8.58 10.59
C GLN A 39 -8.25 9.61 9.76
N ALA A 40 -7.71 10.83 9.63
CA ALA A 40 -8.27 11.87 8.77
C ALA A 40 -8.36 11.40 7.30
N LEU A 41 -7.31 10.74 6.80
CA LEU A 41 -7.29 10.17 5.46
C LEU A 41 -8.37 9.10 5.27
N ARG A 42 -8.62 8.28 6.30
CA ARG A 42 -9.70 7.28 6.28
C ARG A 42 -11.08 7.94 6.25
N SER A 43 -11.28 8.99 7.04
CA SER A 43 -12.53 9.77 7.02
C SER A 43 -12.76 10.42 5.65
N ALA A 44 -11.70 10.98 5.04
CA ALA A 44 -11.76 11.56 3.70
C ALA A 44 -12.13 10.50 2.64
N GLY A 45 -11.54 9.31 2.70
CA GLY A 45 -11.80 8.23 1.74
C GLY A 45 -13.14 7.52 1.90
N SER A 46 -13.75 7.58 3.09
CA SER A 46 -15.09 7.02 3.35
C SER A 46 -16.23 8.01 3.07
N SER A 47 -15.96 9.11 2.36
CA SER A 47 -16.92 10.22 2.14
C SER A 47 -17.47 10.82 3.44
N GLY A 48 -16.72 10.70 4.54
CA GLY A 48 -17.08 11.30 5.82
C GLY A 48 -16.90 12.81 5.80
N VAL A 49 -17.66 13.53 6.63
CA VAL A 49 -17.44 14.96 6.86
C VAL A 49 -16.11 15.11 7.59
N LEU A 50 -15.17 15.83 6.97
CA LEU A 50 -13.88 16.15 7.58
C LEU A 50 -14.05 17.32 8.54
N THR A 51 -13.49 17.22 9.74
CA THR A 51 -13.39 18.35 10.66
C THR A 51 -12.28 19.31 10.21
N GLU A 52 -12.32 20.58 10.64
CA GLU A 52 -11.27 21.55 10.31
C GLU A 52 -9.87 21.09 10.74
N GLU A 53 -9.76 20.41 11.88
CA GLU A 53 -8.51 19.78 12.32
C GLU A 53 -8.03 18.70 11.35
N GLN A 54 -8.94 17.86 10.84
CA GLN A 54 -8.60 16.82 9.87
C GLN A 54 -8.19 17.41 8.52
N VAL A 55 -8.85 18.48 8.08
CA VAL A 55 -8.45 19.23 6.88
C VAL A 55 -7.06 19.82 7.06
N SER A 56 -6.79 20.44 8.21
CA SER A 56 -5.47 21.01 8.52
C SER A 56 -4.38 19.95 8.57
N LEU A 57 -4.67 18.76 9.11
CA LEU A 57 -3.74 17.63 9.10
C LEU A 57 -3.42 17.16 7.68
N LEU A 58 -4.43 17.09 6.81
CA LEU A 58 -4.28 16.61 5.43
C LEU A 58 -3.68 17.68 4.48
N ARG A 59 -3.69 18.96 4.88
CA ARG A 59 -3.07 20.11 4.20
C ARG A 59 -1.95 20.77 5.00
N SER A 60 -1.28 20.03 5.90
CA SER A 60 -0.36 20.64 6.87
C SER A 60 0.93 21.23 6.26
N GLY A 61 1.12 21.11 4.94
CA GLY A 61 2.33 21.53 4.22
C GLY A 61 3.57 20.69 4.50
N LYS A 62 3.52 19.78 5.48
CA LYS A 62 4.62 18.85 5.82
C LYS A 62 4.76 17.69 4.82
N HIS A 63 3.70 17.44 4.06
CA HIS A 63 3.58 16.45 3.01
C HIS A 63 2.71 17.05 1.89
N PRO A 64 2.74 16.47 0.66
CA PRO A 64 1.83 16.85 -0.40
C PRO A 64 0.38 16.85 0.08
N ASP A 65 -0.42 17.76 -0.48
CA ASP A 65 -1.83 17.89 -0.12
C ASP A 65 -2.60 16.64 -0.54
N LEU A 66 -3.17 15.98 0.48
CA LEU A 66 -3.93 14.75 0.30
C LEU A 66 -5.39 15.02 -0.04
N ILE A 67 -5.83 16.27 0.14
CA ILE A 67 -7.17 16.74 -0.17
C ILE A 67 -7.14 18.04 -0.97
N ASP A 68 -7.99 18.10 -1.98
CA ASP A 68 -8.23 19.28 -2.81
C ASP A 68 -9.09 20.32 -2.05
N GLU A 69 -9.23 21.53 -2.59
CA GLU A 69 -9.97 22.69 -2.05
C GLU A 69 -11.37 22.33 -1.52
N LYS A 70 -12.04 21.37 -2.18
CA LYS A 70 -13.38 20.87 -1.84
C LYS A 70 -13.38 19.78 -0.76
N SER A 71 -12.28 19.61 -0.03
CA SER A 71 -12.08 18.56 0.98
C SER A 71 -12.29 17.14 0.44
N ARG A 72 -11.91 16.92 -0.83
CA ARG A 72 -11.96 15.62 -1.51
C ARG A 72 -10.55 15.07 -1.66
N LEU A 73 -10.38 13.76 -1.59
CA LEU A 73 -9.07 13.14 -1.80
C LEU A 73 -8.50 13.53 -3.17
N THR A 74 -7.24 13.95 -3.18
CA THR A 74 -6.43 14.05 -4.40
C THR A 74 -6.06 12.66 -4.90
N GLU A 75 -5.47 12.55 -6.08
CA GLU A 75 -5.01 11.26 -6.63
C GLU A 75 -4.02 10.56 -5.70
N LEU A 76 -3.06 11.33 -5.14
CA LEU A 76 -2.12 10.84 -4.15
C LEU A 76 -2.81 10.48 -2.81
N GLY A 77 -3.83 11.24 -2.40
CA GLY A 77 -4.69 10.91 -1.27
C GLY A 77 -5.46 9.61 -1.46
N ARG A 78 -5.96 9.35 -2.68
CA ARG A 78 -6.67 8.12 -3.02
C ARG A 78 -5.74 6.91 -3.00
N LEU A 79 -4.57 7.02 -3.60
CA LEU A 79 -3.55 5.95 -3.56
C LEU A 79 -3.08 5.67 -2.12
N SER A 80 -2.86 6.72 -1.33
CA SER A 80 -2.52 6.58 0.09
C SER A 80 -3.64 5.90 0.87
N TYR A 81 -4.90 6.24 0.59
CA TYR A 81 -6.06 5.60 1.21
C TYR A 81 -6.18 4.13 0.81
N GLU A 82 -5.99 3.81 -0.47
CA GLU A 82 -6.01 2.45 -1.01
C GLU A 82 -4.88 1.61 -0.40
N GLN A 83 -3.68 2.14 -0.23
CA GLN A 83 -2.59 1.41 0.44
C GLN A 83 -2.85 1.23 1.94
N LEU A 84 -3.38 2.25 2.63
CA LEU A 84 -3.74 2.18 4.05
C LEU A 84 -4.82 1.11 4.32
N THR A 85 -5.77 0.95 3.39
CA THR A 85 -6.87 -0.02 3.50
C THR A 85 -6.53 -1.38 2.91
N GLY A 86 -5.77 -1.44 1.82
CA GLY A 86 -5.25 -2.66 1.19
C GLY A 86 -4.30 -3.44 2.11
N LYS A 87 -3.40 -2.76 2.83
CA LYS A 87 -2.52 -3.39 3.83
C LYS A 87 -3.28 -4.03 5.02
N LYS A 88 -4.56 -3.70 5.23
CA LYS A 88 -5.40 -4.40 6.22
C LYS A 88 -5.93 -5.74 5.70
N LEU A 89 -6.20 -5.83 4.39
CA LEU A 89 -6.75 -7.04 3.78
C LEU A 89 -5.74 -8.20 3.80
N GLU A 90 -4.47 -7.91 3.50
CA GLU A 90 -3.38 -8.90 3.57
C GLU A 90 -3.17 -9.41 5.00
N ARG A 91 -3.12 -8.51 6.00
CA ARG A 91 -2.96 -8.91 7.41
C ARG A 91 -4.11 -9.77 7.93
N GLU A 92 -5.33 -9.56 7.44
CA GLU A 92 -6.48 -10.37 7.84
C GLU A 92 -6.45 -11.76 7.18
N GLN A 93 -5.97 -11.87 5.94
CA GLN A 93 -5.74 -13.15 5.26
C GLN A 93 -4.63 -13.97 5.94
N ASP A 94 -3.51 -13.34 6.31
CA ASP A 94 -2.42 -14.02 7.02
C ASP A 94 -2.87 -14.57 8.38
N ARG A 95 -3.69 -13.80 9.12
CA ARG A 95 -4.24 -14.25 10.40
C ARG A 95 -5.20 -15.43 10.24
N LYS A 96 -5.98 -15.50 9.15
CA LYS A 96 -6.85 -16.66 8.87
C LYS A 96 -6.03 -17.90 8.52
N GLN A 97 -4.95 -17.78 7.74
CA GLN A 97 -4.09 -18.92 7.41
C GLN A 97 -3.41 -19.53 8.65
N LEU A 98 -2.95 -18.69 9.59
CA LEU A 98 -2.37 -19.17 10.85
C LEU A 98 -3.38 -19.92 11.74
N LEU A 99 -4.65 -19.50 11.72
CA LEU A 99 -5.74 -20.19 12.43
C LEU A 99 -6.06 -21.54 11.80
N THR A 100 -6.12 -21.64 10.46
CA THR A 100 -6.37 -22.92 9.78
C THR A 100 -5.26 -23.94 10.07
N ARG A 101 -3.99 -23.50 10.04
CA ARG A 101 -2.85 -24.38 10.32
C ARG A 101 -2.80 -24.93 11.75
N ASN A 102 -3.32 -24.18 12.72
CA ASN A 102 -3.40 -24.65 14.11
C ASN A 102 -4.44 -25.76 14.32
N ILE A 103 -5.46 -25.83 13.47
CA ILE A 103 -6.55 -26.81 13.59
C ILE A 103 -6.11 -28.16 12.99
N ASP A 104 -5.46 -28.15 11.82
CA ASP A 104 -4.97 -29.38 11.20
C ASP A 104 -3.91 -30.09 12.05
N GLN A 105 -3.03 -29.33 12.72
CA GLN A 105 -2.01 -29.90 13.60
C GLN A 105 -2.59 -30.61 14.84
N GLN A 106 -3.73 -30.14 15.37
CA GLN A 106 -4.41 -30.80 16.50
C GLN A 106 -5.23 -32.04 16.10
N MET A 107 -5.50 -32.22 14.80
CA MET A 107 -6.17 -33.41 14.28
C MET A 107 -5.18 -34.54 13.97
N GLU A 108 -3.93 -34.22 13.63
CA GLU A 108 -2.85 -35.22 13.44
C GLU A 108 -2.33 -35.80 14.77
N ASP A 109 -2.22 -35.00 15.83
CA ASP A 109 -1.75 -35.45 17.15
C ASP A 109 -2.78 -36.31 17.94
N LYS A 110 -3.99 -36.52 17.39
CA LYS A 110 -5.09 -37.30 18.00
C LYS A 110 -5.41 -38.61 17.27
N THR A 111 -4.63 -38.98 16.28
CA THR A 111 -4.67 -40.28 15.58
C THR A 111 -3.40 -41.06 15.84
#